data_AF-A0A1I7LQA6-F1
#
_entry.id   AF-A0A1I7LQA6-F1
#
_cell.length_a   1.000
_cell.length_b   1.000
_cell.length_c   1.000
_cell.angle_alpha   90.00
_cell.angle_beta   90.00
_cell.angle_gamma   90.00
#
_symmetry.space_group_name_H-M   'P 1'
#
loop_
_entity.id
_entity.type
_entity.pdbx_description
1 polymer ?
#
loop_
_entity_poly.entity_id
_entity_poly.type
_entity_poly.pdbx_seq_one_letter_code
_entity_poly.pdbx_strand_id
1 'polypeptide(L)'
;MSERENIQRIAALSFAEHVMQDAPAMSWRLGKPGTGAYAFRVTWAAGMLAVGGDLGTAVYEVWPAFNTLEGAVDFVDKANFDYLTSKSEFKEEYDREATVEALIQSAYEGLRHKWQPQLFKQLCDEYGGDENDPADRKDAVRRFRDDDSMSAERIYNLTGDFEDPLYRHTAQSRWAFEAVKLWAAKMKAQAPAAEVAA
;
A
#
# COMPACT_ATOMS: atom_id res chain seq x y z
N MET A 1 -3.83 -13.90 -4.56
CA MET A 1 -4.13 -12.88 -3.54
C MET A 1 -3.01 -11.89 -3.59
N SER A 2 -3.33 -10.61 -3.77
CA SER A 2 -2.33 -9.55 -3.72
C SER A 2 -1.71 -9.47 -2.32
N GLU A 3 -0.47 -9.00 -2.21
CA GLU A 3 0.19 -8.78 -0.92
C GLU A 3 -0.66 -7.90 0.03
N ARG A 4 -1.39 -6.92 -0.53
CA ARG A 4 -2.33 -6.07 0.20
C ARG A 4 -3.47 -6.87 0.87
N GLU A 5 -4.09 -7.79 0.15
CA GLU A 5 -5.16 -8.66 0.69
C GLU A 5 -4.63 -9.58 1.78
N ASN A 6 -3.38 -10.06 1.63
CA ASN A 6 -2.73 -10.86 2.65
C ASN A 6 -2.47 -10.04 3.92
N ILE A 7 -1.93 -8.82 3.81
CA ILE A 7 -1.67 -7.96 4.97
C ILE A 7 -2.98 -7.55 5.65
N GLN A 8 -4.01 -7.16 4.91
CA GLN A 8 -5.33 -6.85 5.47
C GLN A 8 -5.87 -8.02 6.31
N ARG A 9 -5.77 -9.25 5.76
CA ARG A 9 -6.20 -10.46 6.46
C ARG A 9 -5.36 -10.73 7.71
N ILE A 10 -4.04 -10.62 7.61
CA ILE A 10 -3.13 -10.84 8.74
C ILE A 10 -3.39 -9.79 9.82
N ALA A 11 -3.57 -8.53 9.45
CA ALA A 11 -3.91 -7.45 10.38
C ALA A 11 -5.24 -7.71 11.09
N ALA A 12 -6.28 -8.12 10.36
CA ALA A 12 -7.56 -8.50 10.97
C ALA A 12 -7.41 -9.61 12.01
N LEU A 13 -6.58 -10.63 11.74
CA LEU A 13 -6.29 -11.71 12.68
C LEU A 13 -5.47 -11.24 13.89
N SER A 14 -4.40 -10.48 13.64
CA SER A 14 -3.52 -9.93 14.69
C SER A 14 -4.28 -8.97 15.61
N PHE A 15 -5.25 -8.23 15.09
CA PHE A 15 -5.99 -7.20 15.81
C PHE A 15 -7.30 -7.68 16.44
N ALA A 16 -7.74 -8.90 16.15
CA ALA A 16 -9.05 -9.40 16.57
C ALA A 16 -9.31 -9.25 18.09
N GLU A 17 -8.26 -9.46 18.90
CA GLU A 17 -8.33 -9.41 20.37
C GLU A 17 -7.77 -8.10 20.95
N HIS A 18 -7.52 -7.09 20.12
CA HIS A 18 -7.06 -5.80 20.60
C HIS A 18 -8.15 -5.08 21.40
N VAL A 19 -7.76 -4.66 22.60
CA VAL A 19 -8.54 -3.80 23.49
C VAL A 19 -7.97 -2.39 23.39
N MET A 20 -8.88 -1.42 23.26
CA MET A 20 -8.53 0.00 23.31
C MET A 20 -8.60 0.51 24.74
N GLN A 21 -7.55 1.16 25.21
CA GLN A 21 -7.44 1.75 26.54
C GLN A 21 -7.04 3.21 26.41
N ASP A 22 -7.67 4.08 27.20
CA ASP A 22 -7.30 5.48 27.27
C ASP A 22 -5.86 5.65 27.77
N ALA A 23 -5.18 6.63 27.20
CA ALA A 23 -3.85 7.04 27.57
C ALA A 23 -3.77 8.59 27.62
N PRO A 24 -2.75 9.18 28.27
CA PRO A 24 -2.63 10.63 28.40
C PRO A 24 -2.62 11.37 27.06
N ALA A 25 -2.98 12.65 27.09
CA ALA A 25 -2.88 13.57 25.94
C ALA A 25 -3.66 13.13 24.69
N MET A 26 -4.95 12.80 24.85
CA MET A 26 -5.85 12.41 23.74
C MET A 26 -5.27 11.24 22.92
N SER A 27 -4.81 10.21 23.64
CA SER A 27 -4.24 9.03 23.03
C SER A 27 -4.90 7.76 23.53
N TRP A 28 -4.78 6.71 22.73
CA TRP A 28 -5.35 5.39 23.00
C TRP A 28 -4.31 4.34 22.70
N ARG A 29 -4.10 3.43 23.65
CA ARG A 29 -3.31 2.23 23.43
C ARG A 29 -4.23 1.11 22.94
N LEU A 30 -3.85 0.47 21.84
CA LEU A 30 -4.51 -0.71 21.30
C LEU A 30 -3.53 -1.89 21.38
N GLY A 31 -3.94 -2.96 22.05
CA GLY A 31 -3.08 -4.11 22.25
C GLY A 31 -3.82 -5.30 22.82
N LYS A 32 -3.25 -6.50 22.67
CA LYS A 32 -3.86 -7.74 23.14
C LYS A 32 -3.50 -7.93 24.62
N PRO A 33 -4.48 -8.21 25.51
CA PRO A 33 -4.18 -8.46 26.91
C PRO A 33 -3.14 -9.58 27.08
N GLY A 34 -2.13 -9.35 27.93
CA GLY A 34 -1.08 -10.33 28.23
C GLY A 34 0.04 -10.45 27.19
N THR A 35 0.05 -9.65 26.12
CA THR A 35 1.17 -9.59 25.16
C THR A 35 1.41 -8.16 24.66
N GLY A 36 2.65 -7.87 24.25
CA GLY A 36 3.01 -6.63 23.58
C GLY A 36 2.93 -6.70 22.05
N ALA A 37 2.80 -7.91 21.49
CA ALA A 37 2.91 -8.12 20.05
C ALA A 37 1.85 -7.32 19.28
N TYR A 38 2.31 -6.57 18.27
CA TYR A 38 1.48 -5.71 17.43
C TYR A 38 0.73 -4.62 18.19
N ALA A 39 1.15 -4.30 19.42
CA ALA A 39 0.57 -3.19 20.16
C ALA A 39 0.95 -1.86 19.52
N PHE A 40 0.01 -0.92 19.52
CA PHE A 40 0.20 0.41 18.98
C PHE A 40 -0.53 1.45 19.81
N ARG A 41 -0.18 2.72 19.58
CA ARG A 41 -0.83 3.88 20.15
C ARG A 41 -1.30 4.79 19.04
N VAL A 42 -2.52 5.30 19.17
CA VAL A 42 -3.04 6.39 18.36
C VAL A 42 -3.11 7.64 19.22
N THR A 43 -2.61 8.77 18.73
CA THR A 43 -2.66 10.07 19.39
C THR A 43 -3.31 11.07 18.45
N TRP A 44 -4.29 11.81 18.95
CA TRP A 44 -4.95 12.85 18.18
C TRP A 44 -4.63 14.24 18.75
N ALA A 45 -4.41 15.20 17.87
CA ALA A 45 -4.41 16.62 18.17
C ALA A 45 -5.17 17.35 17.06
N ALA A 46 -5.64 18.56 17.31
CA ALA A 46 -6.32 19.34 16.28
C ALA A 46 -5.40 19.50 15.03
N GLY A 47 -5.86 18.95 13.91
CA GLY A 47 -5.15 18.94 12.62
C GLY A 47 -4.31 17.69 12.33
N MET A 48 -4.07 16.80 13.30
CA MET A 48 -3.14 15.68 13.17
C MET A 48 -3.65 14.40 13.87
N LEU A 49 -3.39 13.26 13.23
CA LEU A 49 -3.50 11.94 13.84
C LEU A 49 -2.18 11.19 13.68
N ALA A 50 -1.58 10.74 14.78
CA ALA A 50 -0.37 9.93 14.75
C ALA A 50 -0.67 8.50 15.23
N VAL A 51 -0.15 7.50 14.54
CA VAL A 51 -0.12 6.11 14.98
C VAL A 51 1.32 5.65 15.10
N GLY A 52 1.66 4.94 16.17
CA GLY A 52 3.02 4.44 16.40
C GLY A 52 3.04 3.17 17.25
N GLY A 53 4.03 2.31 17.05
CA GLY A 53 4.23 1.08 17.83
C GLY A 53 4.97 0.01 17.04
N ASP A 54 4.66 -1.26 17.32
CA ASP A 54 5.27 -2.43 16.67
C ASP A 54 4.97 -2.51 15.16
N LEU A 55 3.99 -1.73 14.70
CA LEU A 55 3.51 -1.66 13.33
C LEU A 55 4.21 -0.59 12.48
N GLY A 56 5.19 0.11 13.08
CA GLY A 56 5.77 1.32 12.52
C GLY A 56 5.05 2.58 13.01
N THR A 57 5.42 3.71 12.39
CA THR A 57 4.83 5.03 12.68
C THR A 57 4.24 5.62 11.42
N ALA A 58 3.12 6.34 11.56
CA ALA A 58 2.53 7.16 10.52
C ALA A 58 1.89 8.41 11.13
N VAL A 59 2.00 9.53 10.42
CA VAL A 59 1.36 10.80 10.79
C VAL A 59 0.45 11.23 9.65
N TYR A 60 -0.81 11.47 9.98
CA TYR A 60 -1.83 11.90 9.03
C TYR A 60 -2.21 13.35 9.33
N GLU A 61 -2.15 14.20 8.31
CA GLU A 61 -2.54 15.61 8.40
C GLU A 61 -3.65 15.91 7.40
N VAL A 62 -4.88 16.09 7.90
CA VAL A 62 -6.06 16.25 7.05
C VAL A 62 -6.92 17.42 7.51
N TRP A 63 -6.93 18.48 6.70
CA TRP A 63 -7.79 19.64 6.93
C TRP A 63 -9.03 19.61 6.03
N PRO A 64 -10.23 19.99 6.52
CA PRO A 64 -10.55 20.41 7.89
C PRO A 64 -10.91 19.25 8.83
N ALA A 65 -10.93 18.01 8.33
CA ALA A 65 -11.51 16.86 9.02
C ALA A 65 -10.90 16.62 10.42
N PHE A 66 -9.59 16.83 10.59
CA PHE A 66 -8.90 16.54 11.85
C PHE A 66 -8.95 17.68 12.87
N ASN A 67 -9.67 18.77 12.60
CA ASN A 67 -9.83 19.85 13.58
C ASN A 67 -10.66 19.44 14.80
N THR A 68 -11.49 18.40 14.67
CA THR A 68 -12.21 17.77 15.78
C THR A 68 -11.93 16.28 15.83
N LEU A 69 -12.07 15.68 17.02
CA LEU A 69 -11.85 14.24 17.20
C LEU A 69 -12.91 13.45 16.43
N GLU A 70 -14.16 13.89 16.47
CA GLU A 70 -15.29 13.27 15.77
C GLU A 70 -15.08 13.30 14.25
N GLY A 71 -14.58 14.43 13.73
CA GLY A 71 -14.24 14.58 12.32
C GLY A 71 -13.09 13.66 11.90
N ALA A 72 -12.07 13.50 12.75
CA ALA A 72 -10.98 12.56 12.50
C ALA A 72 -11.46 11.11 12.47
N VAL A 73 -12.28 10.71 13.45
CA VAL A 73 -12.86 9.36 13.52
C VAL A 73 -13.74 9.08 12.30
N ASP A 74 -14.64 10.00 11.93
CA ASP A 74 -15.52 9.81 10.78
C ASP A 74 -14.77 9.79 9.44
N PHE A 75 -13.75 10.63 9.29
CA PHE A 75 -12.91 10.63 8.10
C PHE A 75 -12.15 9.31 7.94
N VAL A 76 -11.48 8.83 8.99
CA VAL A 76 -10.74 7.56 8.95
C VAL A 76 -11.67 6.38 8.71
N ASP A 77 -12.87 6.39 9.30
CA ASP A 77 -13.88 5.34 9.09
C ASP A 77 -14.35 5.25 7.63
N LYS A 78 -14.42 6.38 6.92
CA LYS A 78 -14.88 6.43 5.52
C LYS A 78 -13.75 6.33 4.49
N ALA A 79 -12.54 6.74 4.85
CA ALA A 79 -11.42 6.76 3.92
C ALA A 79 -11.03 5.34 3.49
N ASN A 80 -10.73 5.20 2.20
CA ASN A 80 -10.11 4.00 1.66
C ASN A 80 -8.58 4.06 1.84
N PHE A 81 -7.92 2.95 1.53
CA PHE A 81 -6.48 2.81 1.73
C PHE A 81 -5.67 3.86 0.97
N ASP A 82 -5.80 3.90 -0.37
CA ASP A 82 -4.98 4.78 -1.20
C ASP A 82 -5.18 6.25 -0.83
N TYR A 83 -6.42 6.67 -0.54
CA TYR A 83 -6.69 8.05 -0.14
C TYR A 83 -6.13 8.40 1.23
N LEU A 84 -6.32 7.55 2.25
CA LEU A 84 -5.80 7.86 3.60
C LEU A 84 -4.27 7.84 3.61
N THR A 85 -3.65 6.87 2.93
CA THR A 85 -2.19 6.76 2.84
C THR A 85 -1.59 7.95 2.08
N SER A 86 -2.28 8.51 1.08
CA SER A 86 -1.85 9.76 0.42
C SER A 86 -1.77 10.99 1.35
N LYS A 87 -2.36 10.91 2.54
CA LYS A 87 -2.33 11.96 3.58
C LYS A 87 -1.27 11.74 4.65
N SER A 88 -0.40 10.76 4.44
CA SER A 88 0.71 10.43 5.33
C SER A 88 2.07 10.69 4.68
N GLU A 89 3.13 10.48 5.43
CA GLU A 89 4.52 10.54 4.95
C GLU A 89 4.90 9.35 4.05
N PHE A 90 4.07 8.29 3.98
CA PHE A 90 4.37 7.12 3.18
C PHE A 90 4.35 7.46 1.69
N LYS A 91 5.51 7.36 1.07
CA LYS A 91 5.65 7.40 -0.38
C LYS A 91 5.39 6.02 -0.96
N GLU A 92 4.84 5.98 -2.16
CA GLU A 92 4.84 4.73 -2.92
C GLU A 92 6.28 4.40 -3.32
N GLU A 93 6.61 3.13 -3.23
CA GLU A 93 7.89 2.59 -3.66
C GLU A 93 7.71 1.92 -5.01
N TYR A 94 8.71 2.09 -5.87
CA TYR A 94 8.72 1.44 -7.18
C TYR A 94 8.75 -0.08 -6.99
N ASP A 95 7.77 -0.76 -7.58
CA ASP A 95 7.65 -2.22 -7.54
C ASP A 95 8.19 -2.80 -8.85
N ARG A 96 9.47 -3.15 -8.82
CA ARG A 96 10.17 -3.74 -9.96
C ARG A 96 9.50 -5.03 -10.42
N GLU A 97 9.23 -5.94 -9.50
CA GLU A 97 8.72 -7.28 -9.85
C GLU A 97 7.37 -7.16 -10.54
N ALA A 98 6.47 -6.36 -9.97
CA ALA A 98 5.17 -6.10 -10.56
C ALA A 98 5.26 -5.40 -11.90
N THR A 99 6.14 -4.39 -12.01
CA THR A 99 6.32 -3.65 -13.27
C THR A 99 6.82 -4.60 -14.36
N VAL A 100 7.87 -5.37 -14.09
CA VAL A 100 8.45 -6.31 -15.05
C VAL A 100 7.44 -7.40 -15.45
N GLU A 101 6.69 -7.95 -14.49
CA GLU A 101 5.64 -8.93 -14.77
C GLU A 101 4.55 -8.35 -15.68
N ALA A 102 4.09 -7.12 -15.40
CA ALA A 102 3.07 -6.43 -16.19
C ALA A 102 3.55 -6.16 -17.63
N LEU A 103 4.78 -5.66 -17.80
CA LEU A 103 5.39 -5.41 -19.11
C LEU A 103 5.47 -6.71 -19.94
N ILE A 104 5.94 -7.79 -19.32
CA ILE A 104 6.05 -9.11 -19.99
C ILE A 104 4.66 -9.61 -20.38
N GLN A 105 3.67 -9.51 -19.49
CA GLN A 105 2.30 -9.92 -19.77
C GLN A 105 1.70 -9.12 -20.92
N SER A 106 1.80 -7.79 -20.88
CA SER A 106 1.37 -6.86 -21.92
C SER A 106 1.93 -7.25 -23.29
N ALA A 107 3.25 -7.49 -23.37
CA ALA A 107 3.90 -7.89 -24.61
C ALA A 107 3.40 -9.24 -25.14
N TYR A 108 3.24 -10.25 -24.27
CA TYR A 108 2.69 -11.53 -24.71
C TYR A 108 1.22 -11.45 -25.15
N GLU A 109 0.42 -10.59 -24.52
CA GLU A 109 -0.95 -10.31 -24.95
C GLU A 109 -0.97 -9.64 -26.32
N GLY A 110 -0.11 -8.65 -26.56
CA GLY A 110 0.06 -8.02 -27.87
C GLY A 110 0.34 -9.04 -28.99
N LEU A 111 1.25 -9.99 -28.74
CA LEU A 111 1.52 -11.08 -29.68
C LEU A 111 0.29 -11.95 -29.98
N ARG A 112 -0.54 -12.26 -28.97
CA ARG A 112 -1.78 -13.02 -29.17
C ARG A 112 -2.76 -12.26 -30.06
N HIS A 113 -2.76 -10.93 -29.96
CA HIS A 113 -3.55 -10.04 -30.81
C HIS A 113 -2.89 -9.72 -32.17
N LYS A 114 -1.82 -10.44 -32.54
CA LYS A 114 -1.07 -10.30 -33.81
C LYS A 114 -0.46 -8.91 -34.01
N TRP A 115 -0.23 -8.16 -32.94
CA TRP A 115 0.64 -6.99 -32.96
C TRP A 115 2.01 -7.42 -32.43
N GLN A 116 3.09 -7.01 -33.09
CA GLN A 116 4.44 -7.12 -32.54
C GLN A 116 4.69 -5.97 -31.54
N PRO A 117 4.76 -6.26 -30.23
CA PRO A 117 5.10 -5.25 -29.24
C PRO A 117 6.57 -4.84 -29.38
N GLN A 118 6.82 -3.55 -29.24
CA GLN A 118 8.17 -2.98 -29.29
C GLN A 118 9.07 -3.51 -28.17
N LEU A 119 8.48 -3.96 -27.05
CA LEU A 119 9.21 -4.53 -25.92
C LEU A 119 10.13 -5.68 -26.34
N PHE A 120 9.67 -6.66 -27.14
CA PHE A 120 10.54 -7.79 -27.49
C PHE A 120 11.77 -7.36 -28.29
N LYS A 121 11.60 -6.39 -29.17
CA LYS A 121 12.71 -5.78 -29.90
C LYS A 121 13.69 -5.11 -28.94
N GLN A 122 13.18 -4.24 -28.06
CA GLN A 122 14.00 -3.56 -27.06
C GLN A 122 14.74 -4.54 -26.13
N LEU A 123 14.09 -5.63 -25.73
CA LEU A 123 14.70 -6.68 -24.92
C LEU A 123 15.79 -7.45 -25.68
N CYS A 124 15.56 -7.80 -26.96
CA CYS A 124 16.56 -8.46 -27.79
C CYS A 124 17.74 -7.52 -28.13
N ASP A 125 17.50 -6.22 -28.30
CA ASP A 125 18.55 -5.21 -28.49
C ASP A 125 19.43 -5.07 -27.23
N GLU A 126 18.82 -5.05 -26.03
CA GLU A 126 19.53 -4.91 -24.74
C GLU A 126 20.27 -6.21 -24.33
N TYR A 127 19.59 -7.36 -24.42
CA TYR A 127 20.09 -8.63 -23.88
C TYR A 127 20.70 -9.56 -24.94
N GLY A 128 20.59 -9.20 -26.21
CA GLY A 128 21.03 -9.97 -27.38
C GLY A 128 19.99 -10.97 -27.89
N GLY A 129 19.92 -11.12 -29.21
CA GLY A 129 19.07 -12.09 -29.91
C GLY A 129 18.29 -11.49 -31.08
N ASP A 130 17.49 -12.32 -31.76
CA ASP A 130 16.54 -11.88 -32.79
C ASP A 130 15.10 -11.84 -32.24
N GLU A 131 14.47 -10.67 -32.31
CA GLU A 131 13.08 -10.45 -31.91
C GLU A 131 12.06 -11.35 -32.66
N ASN A 132 12.43 -11.85 -33.84
CA ASN A 132 11.60 -12.75 -34.63
C ASN A 132 11.79 -14.22 -34.23
N ASP A 133 12.88 -14.57 -33.55
CA ASP A 133 13.11 -15.91 -33.02
C ASP A 133 12.39 -16.07 -31.66
N PRO A 134 11.44 -17.03 -31.53
CA PRO A 134 10.78 -17.32 -30.26
C PRO A 134 11.73 -17.78 -29.14
N ALA A 135 12.87 -18.40 -29.45
CA ALA A 135 13.85 -18.84 -28.47
C ALA A 135 14.61 -17.66 -27.88
N ASP A 136 15.10 -16.76 -28.73
CA ASP A 136 15.84 -15.57 -28.33
C ASP A 136 14.97 -14.62 -27.50
N ARG A 137 13.71 -14.39 -27.92
CA ARG A 137 12.75 -13.62 -27.11
C ARG A 137 12.55 -14.20 -25.72
N LYS A 138 12.47 -15.53 -25.59
CA LYS A 138 12.31 -16.18 -24.29
C LYS A 138 13.56 -16.02 -23.43
N ASP A 139 14.75 -16.04 -24.01
CA ASP A 139 15.99 -15.80 -23.28
C ASP A 139 16.09 -14.34 -22.82
N ALA A 140 15.80 -13.39 -23.70
CA ALA A 140 15.78 -11.97 -23.39
C ALA A 140 14.76 -11.63 -22.28
N VAL A 141 13.55 -12.19 -22.33
CA VAL A 141 12.55 -12.04 -21.25
C VAL A 141 13.03 -12.61 -19.92
N ARG A 142 13.72 -13.77 -19.92
CA ARG A 142 14.27 -14.35 -18.69
C ARG A 142 15.33 -13.44 -18.09
N ARG A 143 16.26 -12.95 -18.91
CA ARG A 143 17.31 -12.03 -18.46
C ARG A 143 16.73 -10.72 -17.93
N PHE A 144 15.72 -10.17 -18.61
CA PHE A 144 15.00 -8.99 -18.15
C PHE A 144 14.33 -9.19 -16.79
N ARG A 145 13.63 -10.32 -16.62
CA ARG A 145 12.98 -10.68 -15.36
C ARG A 145 13.96 -10.85 -14.21
N ASP A 146 15.11 -11.43 -14.51
CA ASP A 146 16.12 -11.79 -13.52
C ASP A 146 17.16 -10.65 -13.32
N ASP A 147 17.00 -9.49 -14.00
CA ASP A 147 17.86 -8.31 -13.83
C ASP A 147 17.41 -7.45 -12.63
N ASP A 148 18.05 -7.67 -11.48
CA ASP A 148 17.77 -6.95 -10.25
C ASP A 148 18.12 -5.45 -10.30
N SER A 149 18.86 -4.98 -11.31
CA SER A 149 19.24 -3.58 -11.46
C SER A 149 18.24 -2.72 -12.24
N MET A 150 17.07 -3.29 -12.58
CA MET A 150 15.97 -2.57 -13.24
C MET A 150 15.34 -1.51 -12.32
N SER A 151 15.89 -0.30 -12.31
CA SER A 151 15.25 0.87 -11.71
C SER A 151 14.08 1.38 -12.56
N ALA A 152 13.20 2.21 -11.98
CA ALA A 152 12.12 2.87 -12.72
C ALA A 152 12.64 3.68 -13.92
N GLU A 153 13.78 4.36 -13.76
CA GLU A 153 14.44 5.11 -14.84
C GLU A 153 14.96 4.18 -15.94
N ARG A 154 15.54 3.02 -15.57
CA ARG A 154 16.04 2.05 -16.55
C ARG A 154 14.90 1.40 -17.32
N ILE A 155 13.79 1.10 -16.65
CA ILE A 155 12.56 0.65 -17.33
C ILE A 155 12.06 1.72 -18.28
N TYR A 156 11.92 2.96 -17.82
CA TYR A 156 11.48 4.07 -18.67
C TYR A 156 12.37 4.24 -19.92
N ASN A 157 13.69 4.14 -19.76
CA ASN A 157 14.62 4.22 -20.89
C ASN A 157 14.50 3.02 -21.85
N LEU A 158 14.20 1.83 -21.32
CA LEU A 158 14.05 0.61 -22.09
C LEU A 158 12.72 0.59 -22.85
N THR A 159 11.62 0.98 -22.21
CA THR A 159 10.26 0.90 -22.76
C THR A 159 9.79 2.18 -23.42
N GLY A 160 10.42 3.33 -23.13
CA GLY A 160 9.92 4.65 -23.49
C GLY A 160 8.65 5.03 -22.73
N ASP A 161 7.88 5.99 -23.27
CA ASP A 161 6.60 6.47 -22.73
C ASP A 161 5.44 5.45 -22.85
N PHE A 162 5.70 4.23 -23.33
CA PHE A 162 4.64 3.29 -23.69
C PHE A 162 4.05 2.54 -22.49
N GLU A 163 4.78 2.41 -21.38
CA GLU A 163 4.28 1.74 -20.18
C GLU A 163 4.80 2.43 -18.90
N ASP A 164 3.88 2.70 -17.96
CA ASP A 164 4.18 3.39 -16.71
C ASP A 164 4.75 2.41 -15.66
N PRO A 165 5.87 2.75 -14.97
CA PRO A 165 6.33 1.98 -13.83
C PRO A 165 5.25 1.85 -12.77
N LEU A 166 5.10 0.66 -12.19
CA LEU A 166 4.16 0.44 -11.11
C LEU A 166 4.78 0.84 -9.79
N TYR A 167 4.05 1.66 -9.05
CA TYR A 167 4.39 2.06 -7.69
C TYR A 167 3.40 1.42 -6.72
N ARG A 168 3.88 0.99 -5.56
CA ARG A 168 3.05 0.40 -4.51
C ARG A 168 3.34 1.03 -3.16
N HIS A 169 2.27 1.25 -2.42
CA HIS A 169 2.34 1.47 -0.99
C HIS A 169 3.03 0.31 -0.28
N THR A 170 3.90 0.63 0.69
CA THR A 170 4.66 -0.36 1.45
C THR A 170 3.78 -1.20 2.37
N ALA A 171 4.28 -2.37 2.79
CA ALA A 171 3.60 -3.20 3.78
C ALA A 171 3.33 -2.43 5.09
N GLN A 172 4.28 -1.59 5.51
CA GLN A 172 4.17 -0.75 6.70
C GLN A 172 3.00 0.24 6.60
N SER A 173 2.80 0.87 5.45
CA SER A 173 1.69 1.82 5.28
C SER A 173 0.34 1.12 5.37
N ARG A 174 0.26 -0.15 4.93
CA ARG A 174 -0.94 -0.95 5.11
C ARG A 174 -1.18 -1.31 6.57
N TRP A 175 -0.16 -1.69 7.32
CA TRP A 175 -0.28 -1.93 8.75
C TRP A 175 -0.75 -0.70 9.52
N ALA A 176 -0.18 0.47 9.22
CA ALA A 176 -0.59 1.74 9.82
C ALA A 176 -2.05 2.09 9.46
N PHE A 177 -2.47 1.86 8.22
CA PHE A 177 -3.85 2.04 7.78
C PHE A 177 -4.81 1.16 8.59
N GLU A 178 -4.57 -0.15 8.66
CA GLU A 178 -5.45 -1.07 9.39
C GLU A 178 -5.51 -0.72 10.89
N ALA A 179 -4.41 -0.23 11.47
CA ALA A 179 -4.34 0.20 12.85
C ALA A 179 -5.25 1.43 13.13
N VAL A 180 -5.19 2.46 12.28
CA VAL A 180 -6.07 3.64 12.44
C VAL A 180 -7.52 3.32 12.13
N LYS A 181 -7.79 2.39 11.20
CA LYS A 181 -9.15 1.88 10.94
C LYS A 181 -9.74 1.17 12.16
N LEU A 182 -8.95 0.33 12.82
CA LEU A 182 -9.37 -0.32 14.07
C LEU A 182 -9.68 0.70 15.15
N TRP A 183 -8.81 1.71 15.33
CA TRP A 183 -9.04 2.78 16.29
C TRP A 183 -10.35 3.54 16.00
N ALA A 184 -10.58 3.98 14.77
CA ALA A 184 -11.81 4.69 14.40
C ALA A 184 -13.06 3.83 14.67
N ALA A 185 -13.02 2.54 14.32
CA ALA A 185 -14.11 1.61 14.60
C ALA A 185 -14.39 1.45 16.11
N LYS A 186 -13.35 1.35 16.94
CA LYS A 186 -13.48 1.27 18.41
C LYS A 186 -14.02 2.57 19.00
N MET A 187 -13.55 3.73 18.52
CA MET A 187 -14.06 5.04 18.93
C MET A 187 -15.55 5.18 18.62
N LYS A 188 -16.00 4.78 17.41
CA LYS A 188 -17.43 4.81 17.04
C LYS A 188 -18.27 3.85 17.87
N ALA A 189 -17.73 2.68 18.23
CA ALA A 189 -18.43 1.72 19.08
C ALA A 189 -18.56 2.18 20.55
N GLN A 190 -17.67 3.06 21.01
CA GLN A 190 -17.70 3.65 22.35
C GLN A 190 -18.49 4.96 22.42
N ALA A 191 -18.70 5.63 21.29
CA ALA A 191 -19.57 6.80 21.25
C ALA A 191 -20.97 6.38 21.75
N PRO A 192 -21.54 7.07 22.76
CA PRO A 192 -22.88 6.76 23.19
C PRO A 192 -23.80 6.83 21.97
N ALA A 193 -24.65 5.83 21.79
CA ALA A 193 -25.74 5.91 20.84
C ALA A 193 -26.45 7.23 21.12
N ALA A 194 -26.28 8.21 20.23
CA ALA A 194 -26.83 9.54 20.41
C ALA A 194 -28.28 9.36 20.86
N GLU A 195 -28.60 9.93 22.01
CA GLU A 195 -29.92 9.91 22.61
C GLU A 195 -30.95 10.13 21.51
N VAL A 196 -31.74 9.10 21.24
CA VAL A 196 -33.08 9.28 20.71
C VAL A 196 -33.89 9.84 21.88
N ALA A 197 -33.70 11.12 22.14
CA ALA A 197 -34.48 11.97 23.03
C ALA A 197 -34.53 13.35 22.35
N ALA A 198 -35.66 13.94 22.01
CA ALA A 198 -37.07 13.61 22.17
C ALA A 198 -37.85 14.31 21.04
#